data_AF-A0A3M1TS24-F1
#
_entry.id   AF-A0A3M1TS24-F1
#
_cell.length_a   1.000
_cell.length_b   1.000
_cell.length_c   1.000
_cell.angle_alpha   90.00
_cell.angle_beta   90.00
_cell.angle_gamma   90.00
#
_symmetry.space_group_name_H-M   'P 1'
#
loop_
_entity.id
_entity.type
_entity.pdbx_description
1 polymer ?
#
loop_
_entity_poly.entity_id
_entity_poly.type
_entity_poly.pdbx_seq_one_letter_code
_entity_poly.pdbx_strand_id
1 'polypeptide(L)'
;MTGIPARPLHSTAGVRAGKRGIRVGALLLFIALAGPAGASDLRTVLGAAEAVQHIQLPGVQRVRVRVYGLQQRVEIQVVQGRKGIGTVVAEQVGGASLCRLAQALGATVELRCQSPRLQAVVRRTKAGLGVDILELRGLPWSSLLDGVPPVGYHPRDLGYRGLCPGKEEATRGECAFREGKYELAERAFRDAIGTPTSGLARMRLGDLAWLRGDISEAAMHWSAVRAVGMVRRLTDMRLSELRGDVVEEGPRFERLYDVKALTDPVRAEVELRAARVRAFHGRPIAAVRGLLDSLNDVPVPRACRLAPSTCKSIALAALRAAHEEDEIQDVLLFYLALPDRFEAPLAVELADAAADRALAIGATGFAANLLAAVSSQVRPEDLSDHLLRTAALYRQAGDDVRADVVIRYARERLPPRLLSAPAWRSAIAPTPKKRVARPRRTPAKGPKIDVDAAKTATAIADALLVQARARRLQSKQTKAMHDVNLTPRDGDDGAKAP
;
A
#
# COMPACT_ATOMS: atom_id res chain seq x y z
N MET A 1 42.46 38.96 -59.35
CA MET A 1 41.78 39.13 -60.64
C MET A 1 40.53 38.25 -60.64
N THR A 2 39.37 38.86 -60.92
CA THR A 2 38.01 38.30 -61.14
C THR A 2 37.42 37.38 -60.05
N GLY A 3 36.25 37.61 -59.42
CA GLY A 3 35.17 38.57 -59.64
C GLY A 3 33.79 37.89 -59.77
N ILE A 4 33.02 37.89 -58.67
CA ILE A 4 31.53 38.05 -58.54
C ILE A 4 30.58 36.92 -59.11
N PRO A 5 29.24 36.88 -58.83
CA PRO A 5 28.56 36.06 -57.78
C PRO A 5 27.25 35.33 -58.24
N ALA A 6 26.37 34.98 -57.25
CA ALA A 6 24.92 34.65 -57.32
C ALA A 6 24.58 33.16 -57.56
N ARG A 7 23.52 32.52 -57.03
CA ARG A 7 22.29 32.87 -56.27
C ARG A 7 21.73 31.56 -55.63
N PRO A 8 20.76 31.60 -54.69
CA PRO A 8 20.23 30.43 -54.00
C PRO A 8 19.02 29.82 -54.74
N LEU A 9 18.81 28.51 -54.57
CA LEU A 9 17.57 27.84 -54.95
C LEU A 9 17.01 27.06 -53.76
N HIS A 10 15.75 27.38 -53.47
CA HIS A 10 14.86 26.66 -52.58
C HIS A 10 14.79 25.17 -52.95
N SER A 11 14.82 24.29 -51.94
CA SER A 11 14.13 23.02 -52.03
C SER A 11 13.54 22.65 -50.68
N THR A 12 12.21 22.71 -50.65
CA THR A 12 11.31 22.23 -49.61
C THR A 12 11.27 20.71 -49.65
N ALA A 13 11.91 20.05 -48.69
CA ALA A 13 11.68 18.64 -48.39
C ALA A 13 11.02 18.54 -47.00
N GLY A 14 9.70 18.31 -47.02
CA GLY A 14 8.90 18.11 -45.82
C GLY A 14 9.29 16.83 -45.10
N VAL A 15 9.87 16.98 -43.90
CA VAL A 15 10.06 15.86 -42.96
C VAL A 15 8.83 15.81 -42.06
N ARG A 16 7.98 14.80 -42.29
CA ARG A 16 6.90 14.40 -41.38
C ARG A 16 7.52 14.03 -40.02
N ALA A 17 7.34 14.90 -39.03
CA ALA A 17 7.62 14.60 -37.64
C ALA A 17 6.62 13.55 -37.12
N GLY A 18 6.97 12.28 -37.26
CA GLY A 18 6.28 11.18 -36.60
C GLY A 18 6.47 11.30 -35.08
N LYS A 19 5.41 11.71 -34.38
CA LYS A 19 5.31 11.65 -32.91
C LYS A 19 5.47 10.21 -32.45
N ARG A 20 6.69 9.79 -32.07
CA ARG A 20 6.89 8.58 -31.27
C ARG A 20 6.60 8.93 -29.82
N GLY A 21 5.37 8.66 -29.40
CA GLY A 21 5.01 8.63 -27.99
C GLY A 21 5.77 7.50 -27.30
N ILE A 22 6.73 7.85 -26.45
CA ILE A 22 7.33 6.94 -25.49
C ILE A 22 6.29 6.74 -24.38
N ARG A 23 5.50 5.68 -24.48
CA ARG A 23 4.74 5.13 -23.34
C ARG A 23 5.53 3.95 -22.81
N VAL A 24 6.46 4.20 -21.89
CA VAL A 24 7.05 3.17 -21.03
C VAL A 24 6.24 3.18 -19.74
N GLY A 25 5.15 2.43 -19.76
CA GLY A 25 4.38 2.05 -18.58
C GLY A 25 4.17 0.54 -18.68
N ALA A 26 5.24 -0.22 -18.43
CA ALA A 26 5.15 -1.67 -18.35
C ALA A 26 4.43 -2.04 -17.05
N LEU A 27 3.10 -2.02 -17.10
CA LEU A 27 2.26 -2.63 -16.08
C LEU A 27 2.45 -4.15 -16.21
N LEU A 28 3.32 -4.72 -15.36
CA LEU A 28 3.45 -6.16 -15.16
C LEU A 28 2.16 -6.66 -14.49
N LEU A 29 1.11 -6.83 -15.30
CA LEU A 29 -0.08 -7.57 -14.92
C LEU A 29 0.32 -9.05 -14.93
N PHE A 30 0.72 -9.58 -13.78
CA PHE A 30 0.77 -11.02 -13.57
C PHE A 30 -0.66 -11.55 -13.67
N ILE A 31 -1.05 -11.91 -14.89
CA ILE A 31 -2.14 -12.85 -15.09
C ILE A 31 -1.61 -14.15 -14.51
N ALA A 32 -2.12 -14.54 -13.35
CA ALA A 32 -2.11 -15.93 -12.92
C ALA A 32 -2.93 -16.72 -13.95
N LEU A 33 -2.33 -16.99 -15.11
CA LEU A 33 -2.68 -18.14 -15.90
C LEU A 33 -2.37 -19.32 -14.98
N ALA A 34 -3.34 -20.21 -14.80
CA ALA A 34 -3.15 -21.48 -14.13
C ALA A 34 -2.15 -22.32 -14.95
N GLY A 35 -0.88 -21.94 -14.94
CA GLY A 35 0.22 -22.77 -15.36
C GLY A 35 0.46 -23.84 -14.29
N PRO A 36 1.00 -25.01 -14.66
CA PRO A 36 1.23 -26.12 -13.75
C PRO A 36 2.22 -25.82 -12.60
N ALA A 37 2.85 -24.63 -12.58
CA ALA A 37 3.76 -24.18 -11.53
C ALA A 37 3.08 -23.59 -10.27
N GLY A 38 1.74 -23.56 -10.21
CA GLY A 38 0.99 -22.93 -9.10
C GLY A 38 0.28 -23.90 -8.16
N ALA A 39 0.45 -25.21 -8.32
CA ALA A 39 0.01 -26.17 -7.33
C ALA A 39 1.07 -26.28 -6.23
N SER A 40 1.25 -25.20 -5.46
CA SER A 40 1.75 -25.33 -4.09
C SER A 40 1.04 -26.54 -3.49
N ASP A 41 1.78 -27.51 -2.95
CA ASP A 41 1.14 -28.70 -2.38
C ASP A 41 0.08 -28.21 -1.40
N LEU A 42 -1.20 -28.44 -1.74
CA LEU A 42 -2.33 -27.95 -0.98
C LEU A 42 -2.17 -28.40 0.48
N ARG A 43 -1.55 -29.57 0.71
CA ARG A 43 -1.21 -30.09 2.04
C ARG A 43 -0.29 -29.16 2.83
N THR A 44 0.69 -28.55 2.18
CA THR A 44 1.62 -27.60 2.79
C THR A 44 0.92 -26.34 3.25
N VAL A 45 0.07 -25.76 2.40
CA VAL A 45 -0.69 -24.54 2.74
C VAL A 45 -1.70 -24.84 3.86
N LEU A 46 -2.34 -26.03 3.82
CA LEU A 46 -3.22 -26.50 4.88
C LEU A 46 -2.50 -26.70 6.21
N GLY A 47 -1.23 -27.13 6.20
CA GLY A 47 -0.43 -27.27 7.42
C GLY A 47 -0.14 -25.93 8.13
N ALA A 48 -0.13 -24.82 7.39
CA ALA A 48 0.01 -23.48 7.94
C ALA A 48 -1.33 -22.82 8.33
N ALA A 49 -2.45 -23.45 7.97
CA ALA A 49 -3.78 -22.93 8.24
C ALA A 49 -4.24 -23.26 9.68
N GLU A 50 -4.96 -22.32 10.28
CA GLU A 50 -5.72 -22.47 11.52
C GLU A 50 -7.15 -22.92 11.20
N ALA A 51 -7.76 -22.35 10.17
CA ALA A 51 -9.09 -22.71 9.68
C ALA A 51 -9.16 -22.70 8.16
N VAL A 52 -10.08 -23.48 7.59
CA VAL A 52 -10.28 -23.58 6.14
C VAL A 52 -11.77 -23.52 5.82
N GLN A 53 -12.14 -22.64 4.90
CA GLN A 53 -13.48 -22.52 4.35
C GLN A 53 -13.46 -22.84 2.86
N HIS A 54 -14.31 -23.79 2.47
CA HIS A 54 -14.43 -24.23 1.09
C HIS A 54 -15.63 -23.56 0.41
N ILE A 55 -15.40 -22.90 -0.72
CA ILE A 55 -16.45 -22.29 -1.54
C ILE A 55 -16.47 -22.96 -2.91
N GLN A 56 -17.59 -23.59 -3.24
CA GLN A 56 -17.83 -24.20 -4.55
C GLN A 56 -18.31 -23.14 -5.55
N LEU A 57 -17.75 -23.16 -6.75
CA LEU A 57 -18.12 -22.27 -7.86
C LEU A 57 -18.59 -23.12 -9.07
N PRO A 58 -19.80 -23.72 -8.98
CA PRO A 58 -20.28 -24.66 -10.00
C PRO A 58 -20.47 -23.96 -11.35
N GLY A 59 -19.98 -24.61 -12.41
CA GLY A 59 -20.07 -24.07 -13.78
C GLY A 59 -19.20 -22.83 -14.04
N VAL A 60 -18.28 -22.49 -13.13
CA VAL A 60 -17.27 -21.46 -13.36
C VAL A 60 -16.00 -22.10 -13.90
N GLN A 61 -15.49 -21.56 -15.01
CA GLN A 61 -14.31 -22.07 -15.70
C GLN A 61 -13.06 -21.25 -15.38
N ARG A 62 -13.23 -19.96 -15.09
CA ARG A 62 -12.11 -19.07 -14.76
C ARG A 62 -12.52 -18.01 -13.74
N VAL A 63 -11.71 -17.90 -12.69
CA VAL A 63 -11.83 -16.86 -11.67
C VAL A 63 -10.51 -16.13 -11.47
N ARG A 64 -10.62 -14.90 -10.96
CA ARG A 64 -9.52 -14.18 -10.35
C ARG A 64 -9.88 -13.95 -8.89
N VAL A 65 -8.98 -14.31 -7.99
CA VAL A 65 -9.16 -14.09 -6.55
C VAL A 65 -8.16 -13.04 -6.08
N ARG A 66 -8.63 -12.09 -5.26
CA ARG A 66 -7.79 -11.11 -4.57
C ARG A 66 -8.09 -11.16 -3.08
N VAL A 67 -7.05 -11.07 -2.27
CA VAL A 67 -7.15 -11.07 -0.81
C VAL A 67 -6.61 -9.74 -0.31
N TYR A 68 -7.41 -9.05 0.50
CA TYR A 68 -7.09 -7.82 1.19
C TYR A 68 -7.12 -8.14 2.69
N GLY A 69 -6.03 -8.68 3.21
CA GLY A 69 -5.97 -9.23 4.56
C GLY A 69 -6.30 -8.18 5.61
N LEU A 70 -5.64 -7.02 5.55
CA LEU A 70 -5.88 -5.91 6.49
C LEU A 70 -7.28 -5.28 6.38
N GLN A 71 -8.01 -5.53 5.28
CA GLN A 71 -9.41 -5.12 5.11
C GLN A 71 -10.39 -6.27 5.38
N GLN A 72 -9.88 -7.43 5.81
CA GLN A 72 -10.62 -8.67 6.06
C GLN A 72 -11.57 -9.02 4.91
N ARG A 73 -11.08 -8.86 3.68
CA ARG A 73 -11.87 -8.96 2.46
C ARG A 73 -11.25 -9.90 1.45
N VAL A 74 -12.08 -10.74 0.82
CA VAL A 74 -11.71 -11.55 -0.35
C VAL A 74 -12.62 -11.20 -1.52
N GLU A 75 -12.05 -10.88 -2.67
CA GLU A 75 -12.79 -10.64 -3.91
C GLU A 75 -12.62 -11.84 -4.85
N ILE A 76 -13.75 -12.40 -5.29
CA ILE A 76 -13.82 -13.47 -6.29
C ILE A 76 -14.45 -12.89 -7.56
N GLN A 77 -13.63 -12.57 -8.56
CA GLN A 77 -14.09 -12.09 -9.86
C GLN A 77 -14.25 -13.27 -10.82
N VAL A 78 -15.49 -13.53 -11.26
CA VAL A 78 -15.76 -14.50 -12.33
C VAL A 78 -15.38 -13.88 -13.66
N VAL A 79 -14.38 -14.46 -14.31
CA VAL A 79 -13.93 -14.04 -15.64
C VAL A 79 -14.71 -14.77 -16.71
N GLN A 80 -14.99 -16.06 -16.51
CA GLN A 80 -15.73 -16.90 -17.45
C GLN A 80 -16.54 -17.97 -16.70
N GLY A 81 -17.84 -18.02 -16.97
CA GLY A 81 -18.73 -19.03 -16.39
C GLY A 81 -20.17 -18.55 -16.20
N ARG A 82 -20.88 -19.26 -15.32
CA ARG A 82 -22.28 -19.02 -14.97
C ARG A 82 -22.54 -17.62 -14.40
N LYS A 83 -23.56 -16.92 -14.90
CA LYS A 83 -24.09 -15.69 -14.30
C LYS A 83 -24.82 -15.99 -12.98
N GLY A 84 -24.81 -15.05 -12.05
CA GLY A 84 -25.51 -15.21 -10.77
C GLY A 84 -24.79 -16.08 -9.75
N ILE A 85 -23.46 -16.28 -9.90
CA ILE A 85 -22.67 -17.03 -8.91
C ILE A 85 -22.73 -16.40 -7.51
N GLY A 86 -23.02 -15.10 -7.42
CA GLY A 86 -23.06 -14.36 -6.16
C GLY A 86 -24.07 -14.92 -5.17
N THR A 87 -25.26 -15.33 -5.64
CA THR A 87 -26.29 -15.95 -4.79
C THR A 87 -25.81 -17.29 -4.25
N VAL A 88 -25.21 -18.12 -5.12
CA VAL A 88 -24.67 -19.44 -4.75
C VAL A 88 -23.54 -19.32 -3.73
N VAL A 89 -22.70 -18.29 -3.84
CA VAL A 89 -21.64 -18.02 -2.85
C VAL A 89 -22.22 -17.48 -1.55
N ALA A 90 -23.21 -16.59 -1.60
CA ALA A 90 -23.85 -16.03 -0.41
C ALA A 90 -24.54 -17.12 0.44
N GLU A 91 -25.23 -18.06 -0.19
CA GLU A 91 -25.82 -19.21 0.50
C GLU A 91 -24.78 -20.08 1.23
N GLN A 92 -23.61 -20.32 0.61
CA GLN A 92 -22.53 -21.08 1.23
C GLN A 92 -21.83 -20.33 2.37
N VAL A 93 -21.86 -19.00 2.36
CA VAL A 93 -21.18 -18.13 3.33
C VAL A 93 -22.05 -17.86 4.56
N GLY A 94 -23.38 -17.92 4.43
CA GLY A 94 -24.35 -17.58 5.49
C GLY A 94 -24.26 -18.40 6.79
N GLY A 95 -23.50 -19.50 6.82
CA GLY A 95 -23.26 -20.32 8.02
C GLY A 95 -21.77 -20.60 8.28
N ALA A 96 -20.86 -19.95 7.57
CA ALA A 96 -19.44 -20.23 7.69
C ALA A 96 -18.78 -19.47 8.86
N SER A 97 -17.71 -20.04 9.42
CA SER A 97 -17.00 -19.44 10.55
C SER A 97 -16.08 -18.29 10.13
N LEU A 98 -15.35 -18.43 9.02
CA LEU A 98 -14.29 -17.52 8.62
C LEU A 98 -14.80 -16.27 7.89
N CYS A 99 -15.49 -16.45 6.77
CA CYS A 99 -16.17 -15.39 6.05
C CYS A 99 -17.68 -15.51 6.27
N ARG A 100 -18.31 -14.43 6.73
CA ARG A 100 -19.71 -14.43 7.21
C ARG A 100 -20.67 -13.65 6.33
N LEU A 101 -20.14 -12.75 5.50
CA LEU A 101 -20.95 -11.95 4.59
C LEU A 101 -20.41 -12.10 3.18
N ALA A 102 -21.32 -12.21 2.22
CA ALA A 102 -21.01 -12.16 0.81
C ALA A 102 -21.91 -11.12 0.12
N GLN A 103 -21.32 -10.32 -0.75
CA GLN A 103 -22.03 -9.34 -1.56
C GLN A 103 -21.70 -9.54 -3.04
N ALA A 104 -22.74 -9.66 -3.87
CA ALA A 104 -22.58 -9.74 -5.31
C ALA A 104 -22.50 -8.32 -5.91
N LEU A 105 -21.40 -8.02 -6.59
CA LEU A 105 -21.11 -6.77 -7.28
C LEU A 105 -20.86 -7.07 -8.75
N GLY A 106 -21.93 -7.29 -9.51
CA GLY A 106 -21.86 -7.68 -10.92
C GLY A 106 -21.20 -9.05 -11.11
N ALA A 107 -20.01 -9.08 -11.71
CA ALA A 107 -19.22 -10.31 -11.91
C ALA A 107 -18.28 -10.63 -10.74
N THR A 108 -18.22 -9.77 -9.73
CA THR A 108 -17.38 -9.94 -8.54
C THR A 108 -18.25 -10.32 -7.35
N VAL A 109 -17.78 -11.27 -6.54
CA VAL A 109 -18.33 -11.55 -5.22
C VAL A 109 -17.33 -11.07 -4.20
N GLU A 110 -17.75 -10.14 -3.35
CA GLU A 110 -16.97 -9.67 -2.21
C GLU A 110 -17.35 -10.47 -0.97
N LEU A 111 -16.36 -10.98 -0.24
CA LEU A 111 -16.52 -11.68 1.02
C LEU A 111 -15.93 -10.85 2.15
N ARG A 112 -16.64 -10.76 3.27
CA ARG A 112 -16.15 -10.18 4.52
C ARG A 112 -15.87 -11.27 5.54
N CYS A 113 -14.66 -11.25 6.07
CA CYS A 113 -14.13 -12.29 6.94
C CYS A 113 -13.78 -11.73 8.32
N GLN A 114 -13.58 -12.62 9.27
CA GLN A 114 -13.33 -12.25 10.67
C GLN A 114 -11.86 -12.07 11.00
N SER A 115 -11.00 -12.73 10.23
CA SER A 115 -9.56 -12.71 10.43
C SER A 115 -8.90 -11.84 9.36
N PRO A 116 -7.86 -11.06 9.70
CA PRO A 116 -7.05 -10.41 8.68
C PRO A 116 -6.00 -11.37 8.09
N ARG A 117 -5.73 -12.51 8.73
CA ARG A 117 -4.71 -13.49 8.35
C ARG A 117 -5.20 -14.42 7.25
N LEU A 118 -5.64 -13.84 6.13
CA LEU A 118 -6.31 -14.58 5.06
C LEU A 118 -5.36 -14.98 3.94
N GLN A 119 -5.58 -16.17 3.38
CA GLN A 119 -5.08 -16.57 2.07
C GLN A 119 -6.22 -17.24 1.29
N ALA A 120 -6.16 -17.18 -0.05
CA ALA A 120 -7.11 -17.87 -0.89
C ALA A 120 -6.40 -18.67 -1.98
N VAL A 121 -6.87 -19.90 -2.20
CA VAL A 121 -6.33 -20.81 -3.22
C VAL A 121 -7.47 -21.23 -4.13
N VAL A 122 -7.25 -21.13 -5.45
CA VAL A 122 -8.19 -21.63 -6.45
C VAL A 122 -7.88 -23.10 -6.72
N ARG A 123 -8.88 -23.96 -6.64
CA ARG A 123 -8.76 -25.39 -6.93
C ARG A 123 -9.75 -25.84 -7.99
N ARG A 124 -9.42 -26.93 -8.67
CA ARG A 124 -10.36 -27.65 -9.52
C ARG A 124 -11.15 -28.65 -8.69
N THR A 125 -12.44 -28.75 -8.94
CA THR A 125 -13.37 -29.69 -8.31
C THR A 125 -14.11 -30.47 -9.40
N LYS A 126 -14.80 -31.54 -9.03
CA LYS A 126 -15.62 -32.32 -9.99
C LYS A 126 -16.71 -31.46 -10.65
N ALA A 127 -17.19 -30.42 -9.97
CA ALA A 127 -18.28 -29.55 -10.42
C ALA A 127 -17.81 -28.24 -11.09
N GLY A 128 -16.49 -28.04 -11.25
CA GLY A 128 -15.91 -26.83 -11.82
C GLY A 128 -14.72 -26.32 -11.02
N LEU A 129 -14.75 -25.04 -10.65
CA LEU A 129 -13.75 -24.45 -9.76
C LEU A 129 -14.28 -24.36 -8.32
N GLY A 130 -13.36 -24.30 -7.38
CA GLY A 130 -13.60 -23.93 -6.00
C GLY A 130 -12.54 -22.94 -5.52
N VAL A 131 -12.87 -22.21 -4.46
CA VAL A 131 -11.92 -21.35 -3.75
C VAL A 131 -11.87 -21.82 -2.31
N ASP A 132 -10.66 -22.14 -1.84
CA ASP A 132 -10.41 -22.40 -0.44
C ASP A 132 -9.88 -21.12 0.20
N ILE A 133 -10.58 -20.62 1.20
CA ILE A 133 -10.16 -19.48 2.02
C ILE A 133 -9.56 -20.05 3.29
N LEU A 134 -8.32 -19.67 3.57
CA LEU A 134 -7.53 -20.16 4.68
C LEU A 134 -7.34 -19.02 5.67
N GLU A 135 -7.60 -19.28 6.94
CA GLU A 135 -7.02 -18.50 8.02
C GLU A 135 -5.64 -19.04 8.33
N LEU A 136 -4.62 -18.19 8.30
CA LEU A 136 -3.25 -18.54 8.57
C LEU A 136 -2.93 -18.35 10.06
N ARG A 137 -2.07 -19.21 10.60
CA ARG A 137 -1.49 -19.01 11.94
C ARG A 137 -0.63 -17.75 11.98
N GLY A 138 0.20 -17.58 10.96
CA GLY A 138 1.07 -16.43 10.74
C GLY A 138 0.45 -15.30 9.91
N LEU A 139 1.31 -14.42 9.39
CA LEU A 139 0.89 -13.30 8.52
C LEU A 139 0.64 -13.73 7.07
N PRO A 140 -0.21 -13.07 6.28
CA PRO A 140 -0.37 -13.39 4.85
C PRO A 140 0.91 -13.20 4.03
N TRP A 141 1.43 -14.28 3.44
CA TRP A 141 2.68 -14.29 2.67
C TRP A 141 2.51 -13.90 1.21
N SER A 142 1.42 -14.35 0.60
CA SER A 142 1.31 -14.52 -0.85
C SER A 142 0.40 -13.50 -1.53
N SER A 143 -0.12 -12.50 -0.79
CA SER A 143 -0.94 -11.46 -1.41
C SER A 143 -0.03 -10.45 -2.10
N LEU A 144 -0.27 -10.24 -3.40
CA LEU A 144 0.33 -9.14 -4.19
C LEU A 144 0.14 -7.77 -3.53
N LEU A 145 -0.79 -7.66 -2.57
CA LEU A 145 -1.16 -6.44 -1.90
C LEU A 145 -0.47 -6.29 -0.54
N ASP A 146 -0.41 -7.34 0.28
CA ASP A 146 0.01 -7.23 1.69
C ASP A 146 1.29 -8.03 2.01
N GLY A 147 1.89 -8.70 1.02
CA GLY A 147 3.17 -9.41 1.16
C GLY A 147 4.37 -8.46 1.11
N VAL A 148 5.45 -8.82 1.82
CA VAL A 148 6.73 -8.11 1.73
C VAL A 148 7.43 -8.58 0.47
N PRO A 149 7.67 -7.72 -0.53
CA PRO A 149 8.32 -8.13 -1.75
C PRO A 149 9.76 -8.59 -1.47
N PRO A 150 10.29 -9.50 -2.29
CA PRO A 150 11.67 -9.93 -2.18
C PRO A 150 12.59 -8.73 -2.44
N VAL A 151 13.33 -8.28 -1.44
CA VAL A 151 14.30 -7.19 -1.60
C VAL A 151 15.63 -7.78 -2.03
N GLY A 152 16.18 -7.33 -3.16
CA GLY A 152 17.56 -7.59 -3.56
C GLY A 152 18.52 -6.63 -2.87
N TYR A 153 19.60 -7.13 -2.30
CA TYR A 153 20.64 -6.37 -1.63
C TYR A 153 21.84 -6.16 -2.56
N HIS A 154 22.64 -5.12 -2.30
CA HIS A 154 24.01 -5.15 -2.78
C HIS A 154 24.83 -6.08 -1.87
N PRO A 155 25.75 -6.92 -2.39
CA PRO A 155 26.58 -7.79 -1.54
C PRO A 155 27.25 -7.04 -0.37
N ARG A 156 27.68 -5.80 -0.61
CA ARG A 156 28.25 -4.90 0.42
C ARG A 156 27.30 -4.59 1.57
N ASP A 157 26.00 -4.47 1.31
CA ASP A 157 24.99 -4.17 2.34
C ASP A 157 24.84 -5.32 3.34
N LEU A 158 25.23 -6.52 2.91
CA LEU A 158 25.24 -7.74 3.73
C LEU A 158 26.63 -8.08 4.27
N GLY A 159 27.63 -7.21 4.07
CA GLY A 159 29.00 -7.42 4.54
C GLY A 159 29.87 -8.29 3.62
N TYR A 160 29.40 -8.64 2.42
CA TYR A 160 30.19 -9.39 1.43
C TYR A 160 31.04 -8.45 0.57
N ARG A 161 32.23 -8.91 0.19
CA ARG A 161 33.15 -8.15 -0.68
C ARG A 161 32.72 -8.27 -2.15
N GLY A 162 32.95 -7.21 -2.92
CA GLY A 162 32.72 -7.19 -4.37
C GLY A 162 31.59 -6.27 -4.82
N LEU A 163 31.48 -6.13 -6.15
CA LEU A 163 30.39 -5.46 -6.86
C LEU A 163 29.67 -6.49 -7.73
N CYS A 164 28.46 -6.19 -8.19
CA CYS A 164 27.82 -7.03 -9.19
C CYS A 164 28.64 -7.08 -10.50
N PRO A 165 28.77 -8.26 -11.14
CA PRO A 165 27.98 -9.47 -10.94
C PRO A 165 28.42 -10.40 -9.78
N GLY A 166 29.42 -10.05 -8.97
CA GLY A 166 29.90 -10.88 -7.85
C GLY A 166 30.93 -11.93 -8.29
N LYS A 167 31.91 -12.22 -7.42
CA LYS A 167 32.94 -13.24 -7.69
C LYS A 167 32.62 -14.58 -7.02
N GLU A 168 31.90 -14.56 -5.92
CA GLU A 168 31.46 -15.74 -5.18
C GLU A 168 30.04 -16.14 -5.59
N GLU A 169 29.72 -17.43 -5.49
CA GLU A 169 28.45 -18.05 -5.88
C GLU A 169 27.25 -17.29 -5.29
N ALA A 170 27.23 -17.05 -3.98
CA ALA A 170 26.12 -16.34 -3.33
C ALA A 170 26.02 -14.88 -3.77
N THR A 171 27.15 -14.21 -4.03
CA THR A 171 27.14 -12.82 -4.54
C THR A 171 26.62 -12.75 -5.97
N ARG A 172 26.93 -13.75 -6.82
CA ARG A 172 26.33 -13.90 -8.15
C ARG A 172 24.83 -14.14 -8.06
N GLY A 173 24.41 -14.99 -7.13
CA GLY A 173 23.01 -15.25 -6.84
C GLY A 173 22.27 -13.97 -6.47
N GLU A 174 22.83 -13.16 -5.58
CA GLU A 174 22.24 -11.90 -5.13
C GLU A 174 22.09 -10.86 -6.27
N CYS A 175 23.12 -10.74 -7.10
CA CYS A 175 23.07 -9.87 -8.28
C CYS A 175 21.99 -10.32 -9.28
N ALA A 176 21.92 -11.62 -9.58
CA ALA A 176 20.88 -12.18 -10.44
C ALA A 176 19.48 -12.00 -9.84
N PHE A 177 19.33 -12.16 -8.52
CA PHE A 177 18.07 -11.97 -7.80
C PHE A 177 17.55 -10.53 -7.93
N ARG A 178 18.43 -9.54 -7.73
CA ARG A 178 18.09 -8.12 -7.88
C ARG A 178 17.70 -7.75 -9.32
N GLU A 179 18.24 -8.44 -10.30
CA GLU A 179 17.89 -8.28 -11.72
C GLU A 179 16.60 -9.04 -12.12
N GLY A 180 15.95 -9.72 -11.18
CA GLY A 180 14.75 -10.54 -11.46
C GLY A 180 15.05 -11.84 -12.20
N LYS A 181 16.33 -12.24 -12.32
CA LYS A 181 16.77 -13.48 -12.97
C LYS A 181 16.72 -14.65 -11.98
N TYR A 182 15.52 -14.97 -11.50
CA TYR A 182 15.33 -15.89 -10.37
C TYR A 182 15.90 -17.30 -10.59
N GLU A 183 15.83 -17.85 -11.79
CA GLU A 183 16.41 -19.18 -12.07
C GLU A 183 17.95 -19.18 -12.00
N LEU A 184 18.59 -18.13 -12.49
CA LEU A 184 20.04 -17.96 -12.39
C LEU A 184 20.45 -17.75 -10.93
N ALA A 185 19.67 -16.95 -10.20
CA ALA A 185 19.87 -16.73 -8.78
C ALA A 185 19.79 -18.03 -7.99
N GLU A 186 18.77 -18.84 -8.26
CA GLU A 186 18.54 -20.12 -7.59
C GLU A 186 19.68 -21.10 -7.80
N ARG A 187 20.17 -21.26 -9.04
CA ARG A 187 21.33 -22.12 -9.34
C ARG A 187 22.55 -21.67 -8.53
N ALA A 188 22.88 -20.37 -8.60
CA ALA A 188 24.03 -19.83 -7.87
C ALA A 188 23.91 -19.99 -6.35
N PHE A 189 22.70 -19.85 -5.77
CA PHE A 189 22.51 -20.10 -4.35
C PHE A 189 22.62 -21.58 -3.98
N ARG A 190 22.17 -22.51 -4.84
CA ARG A 190 22.38 -23.95 -4.61
C ARG A 190 23.87 -24.29 -4.58
N ASP A 191 24.64 -23.75 -5.53
CA ASP A 191 26.09 -23.96 -5.59
C ASP A 191 26.81 -23.40 -4.35
N ALA A 192 26.26 -22.34 -3.74
CA ALA A 192 26.83 -21.72 -2.56
C ALA A 192 26.51 -22.43 -1.22
N ILE A 193 25.64 -23.46 -1.18
CA ILE A 193 25.23 -24.14 0.07
C ILE A 193 26.43 -24.75 0.81
N GLY A 194 27.47 -25.19 0.11
CA GLY A 194 28.68 -25.77 0.68
C GLY A 194 29.76 -24.75 1.06
N THR A 195 29.51 -23.46 0.88
CA THR A 195 30.53 -22.40 1.04
C THR A 195 30.35 -21.65 2.38
N PRO A 196 31.30 -20.78 2.76
CA PRO A 196 31.13 -19.88 3.92
C PRO A 196 29.89 -18.96 3.83
N THR A 197 29.35 -18.76 2.62
CA THR A 197 28.16 -17.94 2.36
C THR A 197 26.84 -18.73 2.40
N SER A 198 26.88 -19.98 2.86
CA SER A 198 25.72 -20.90 2.91
C SER A 198 24.50 -20.34 3.64
N GLY A 199 24.70 -19.50 4.66
CA GLY A 199 23.61 -18.84 5.37
C GLY A 199 22.78 -17.91 4.48
N LEU A 200 23.45 -17.06 3.67
CA LEU A 200 22.77 -16.19 2.71
C LEU A 200 22.06 -17.02 1.65
N ALA A 201 22.75 -18.02 1.09
CA ALA A 201 22.18 -18.91 0.09
C ALA A 201 20.92 -19.63 0.60
N ARG A 202 20.93 -20.18 1.82
CA ARG A 202 19.75 -20.80 2.42
C ARG A 202 18.62 -19.79 2.65
N MET A 203 18.93 -18.60 3.15
CA MET A 203 17.91 -17.54 3.29
C MET A 203 17.23 -17.25 1.94
N ARG A 204 18.03 -17.11 0.87
CA ARG A 204 17.54 -16.77 -0.47
C ARG A 204 16.84 -17.91 -1.19
N LEU A 205 17.27 -19.15 -1.02
CA LEU A 205 16.53 -20.31 -1.50
C LEU A 205 15.15 -20.38 -0.83
N GLY A 206 15.06 -20.01 0.46
CA GLY A 206 13.77 -19.88 1.12
C GLY A 206 12.91 -18.74 0.54
N ASP A 207 13.50 -17.58 0.22
CA ASP A 207 12.80 -16.48 -0.45
C ASP A 207 12.29 -16.89 -1.85
N LEU A 208 13.08 -17.65 -2.61
CA LEU A 208 12.69 -18.14 -3.94
C LEU A 208 11.60 -19.21 -3.88
N ALA A 209 11.68 -20.14 -2.92
CA ALA A 209 10.61 -21.11 -2.65
C ALA A 209 9.31 -20.41 -2.28
N TRP A 210 9.40 -19.38 -1.42
CA TRP A 210 8.27 -18.55 -1.03
C TRP A 210 7.64 -17.84 -2.24
N LEU A 211 8.43 -17.27 -3.16
CA LEU A 211 7.92 -16.64 -4.38
C LEU A 211 7.14 -17.58 -5.29
N ARG A 212 7.49 -18.87 -5.28
CA ARG A 212 6.74 -19.93 -5.98
C ARG A 212 5.51 -20.41 -5.22
N GLY A 213 5.30 -19.92 -4.00
CA GLY A 213 4.25 -20.37 -3.11
C GLY A 213 4.55 -21.70 -2.41
N ASP A 214 5.80 -22.19 -2.42
CA ASP A 214 6.20 -23.37 -1.65
C ASP A 214 6.65 -22.95 -0.24
N ILE A 215 5.67 -22.88 0.65
CA ILE A 215 5.88 -22.47 2.05
C ILE A 215 6.66 -23.51 2.84
N SER A 216 6.58 -24.80 2.47
CA SER A 216 7.30 -25.88 3.18
C SER A 216 8.79 -25.80 2.86
N GLU A 217 9.13 -25.73 1.57
CA GLU A 217 10.50 -25.55 1.10
C GLU A 217 11.09 -24.24 1.66
N ALA A 218 10.31 -23.16 1.68
CA ALA A 218 10.72 -21.90 2.29
C ALA A 218 11.08 -22.05 3.78
N ALA A 219 10.18 -22.64 4.56
CA ALA A 219 10.39 -22.87 5.99
C ALA A 219 11.59 -23.79 6.26
N MET A 220 11.79 -24.82 5.45
CA MET A 220 12.91 -25.75 5.54
C MET A 220 14.24 -25.01 5.33
N HIS A 221 14.35 -24.22 4.26
CA HIS A 221 15.54 -23.46 3.95
C HIS A 221 15.86 -22.41 5.02
N TRP A 222 14.87 -21.63 5.44
CA TRP A 222 15.03 -20.63 6.50
C TRP A 222 15.43 -21.27 7.84
N SER A 223 14.82 -22.39 8.22
CA SER A 223 15.17 -23.09 9.46
C SER A 223 16.60 -23.65 9.46
N ALA A 224 17.17 -23.89 8.27
CA ALA A 224 18.54 -24.37 8.11
C ALA A 224 19.60 -23.25 8.12
N VAL A 225 19.23 -21.98 8.25
CA VAL A 225 20.20 -20.87 8.33
C VAL A 225 20.92 -20.90 9.68
N ARG A 226 22.22 -21.22 9.64
CA ARG A 226 23.12 -21.22 10.82
C ARG A 226 23.99 -19.96 10.94
N ALA A 227 23.78 -18.96 10.08
CA ALA A 227 24.52 -17.71 10.11
C ALA A 227 24.29 -16.93 11.42
N VAL A 228 25.14 -15.94 11.66
CA VAL A 228 24.97 -14.90 12.67
C VAL A 228 24.75 -13.54 12.00
N GLY A 229 24.34 -12.53 12.77
CA GLY A 229 24.15 -11.17 12.27
C GLY A 229 22.90 -11.01 11.40
N MET A 230 23.01 -10.21 10.33
CA MET A 230 21.85 -9.73 9.57
C MET A 230 21.07 -10.83 8.87
N VAL A 231 21.76 -11.78 8.23
CA VAL A 231 21.12 -12.90 7.53
C VAL A 231 20.26 -13.73 8.50
N ARG A 232 20.78 -13.99 9.70
CA ARG A 232 20.03 -14.71 10.73
C ARG A 232 18.81 -13.93 11.19
N ARG A 233 19.01 -12.65 11.50
CA ARG A 233 17.94 -11.75 11.94
C ARG A 233 16.79 -11.66 10.93
N LEU A 234 17.11 -11.46 9.66
CA LEU A 234 16.13 -11.44 8.56
C LEU A 234 15.40 -12.77 8.38
N THR A 235 16.09 -13.88 8.60
CA THR A 235 15.52 -15.22 8.57
C THR A 235 14.59 -15.46 9.76
N ASP A 236 14.97 -15.03 10.95
CA ASP A 236 14.16 -15.14 12.16
C ASP A 236 12.87 -14.31 12.03
N MET A 237 12.91 -13.12 11.41
CA MET A 237 11.69 -12.37 11.07
C MET A 237 10.76 -13.19 10.16
N ARG A 238 11.28 -13.74 9.05
CA ARG A 238 10.50 -14.54 8.09
C ARG A 238 9.85 -15.74 8.77
N LEU A 239 10.61 -16.49 9.57
CA LEU A 239 10.10 -17.64 10.33
C LEU A 239 9.08 -17.24 11.38
N SER A 240 9.31 -16.11 12.06
CA SER A 240 8.39 -15.69 13.10
C SER A 240 7.07 -15.19 12.53
N GLU A 241 7.12 -14.40 11.47
CA GLU A 241 5.92 -14.06 10.72
C GLU A 241 5.23 -15.38 10.29
N LEU A 242 6.00 -16.36 9.77
CA LEU A 242 5.48 -17.65 9.25
C LEU A 242 4.66 -18.40 10.28
N ARG A 243 5.20 -18.49 11.48
CA ARG A 243 4.62 -19.24 12.58
C ARG A 243 3.51 -18.47 13.30
N GLY A 244 3.48 -17.14 13.15
CA GLY A 244 2.62 -16.27 13.95
C GLY A 244 3.08 -16.14 15.39
N ASP A 245 4.36 -16.41 15.68
CA ASP A 245 4.93 -16.28 17.03
C ASP A 245 5.56 -14.89 17.28
N VAL A 246 5.36 -13.93 16.37
CA VAL A 246 5.81 -12.56 16.56
C VAL A 246 4.97 -11.92 17.66
N VAL A 247 5.60 -11.62 18.79
CA VAL A 247 5.03 -10.73 19.79
C VAL A 247 5.26 -9.30 19.30
N GLU A 248 4.23 -8.46 19.29
CA GLU A 248 4.27 -7.08 18.78
C GLU A 248 5.08 -6.10 19.65
N GLU A 249 5.38 -6.48 20.89
CA GLU A 249 6.07 -5.67 21.88
C GLU A 249 7.07 -6.49 22.69
N GLY A 250 7.96 -5.77 23.38
CA GLY A 250 8.94 -6.34 24.29
C GLY A 250 10.31 -6.62 23.67
N PRO A 251 11.24 -7.15 24.47
CA PRO A 251 12.67 -7.17 24.12
C PRO A 251 12.99 -7.99 22.86
N ARG A 252 12.21 -9.05 22.58
CA ARG A 252 12.39 -9.83 21.35
C ARG A 252 12.01 -9.02 20.11
N PHE A 253 10.88 -8.31 20.14
CA PHE A 253 10.44 -7.46 19.03
C PHE A 253 11.43 -6.31 18.81
N GLU A 254 11.82 -5.61 19.87
CA GLU A 254 12.76 -4.48 19.77
C GLU A 254 14.09 -4.92 19.16
N ARG A 255 14.67 -6.04 19.61
CA ARG A 255 15.90 -6.58 19.01
C ARG A 255 15.72 -7.02 17.57
N LEU A 256 14.62 -7.70 17.26
CA LEU A 256 14.36 -8.17 15.90
C LEU A 256 14.08 -7.02 14.95
N TYR A 257 13.47 -5.92 15.37
CA TYR A 257 13.03 -4.82 14.49
C TYR A 257 13.77 -3.49 14.73
N ASP A 258 14.88 -3.47 15.47
CA ASP A 258 15.75 -2.30 15.61
C ASP A 258 16.43 -1.87 14.29
N VAL A 259 16.09 -0.69 13.79
CA VAL A 259 16.57 -0.14 12.53
C VAL A 259 17.73 0.85 12.68
N LYS A 260 18.19 1.14 13.91
CA LYS A 260 19.15 2.22 14.19
C LYS A 260 20.49 2.03 13.46
N ALA A 261 20.99 0.80 13.41
CA ALA A 261 22.29 0.48 12.81
C ALA A 261 22.19 -0.02 11.36
N LEU A 262 21.02 0.09 10.71
CA LEU A 262 20.79 -0.50 9.39
C LEU A 262 20.86 0.54 8.28
N THR A 263 21.42 0.13 7.14
CA THR A 263 21.43 0.91 5.89
C THR A 263 20.37 0.38 4.92
N ASP A 264 20.01 1.22 3.94
CA ASP A 264 19.15 0.78 2.85
C ASP A 264 19.86 -0.26 1.96
N PRO A 265 19.14 -1.23 1.38
CA PRO A 265 17.68 -1.41 1.44
C PRO A 265 17.21 -2.27 2.63
N VAL A 266 18.13 -2.82 3.43
CA VAL A 266 17.81 -3.68 4.59
C VAL A 266 16.97 -2.94 5.63
N ARG A 267 17.32 -1.69 5.93
CA ARG A 267 16.55 -0.83 6.85
C ARG A 267 15.08 -0.76 6.46
N ALA A 268 14.80 -0.43 5.19
CA ALA A 268 13.46 -0.29 4.67
C ALA A 268 12.67 -1.62 4.69
N GLU A 269 13.31 -2.78 4.47
CA GLU A 269 12.64 -4.08 4.66
C GLU A 269 12.24 -4.30 6.12
N VAL A 270 13.15 -4.03 7.06
CA VAL A 270 12.89 -4.22 8.50
C VAL A 270 11.77 -3.28 8.99
N GLU A 271 11.78 -2.02 8.56
CA GLU A 271 10.70 -1.05 8.85
C GLU A 271 9.34 -1.56 8.33
N LEU A 272 9.29 -2.03 7.09
CA LEU A 272 8.08 -2.55 6.47
C LEU A 272 7.55 -3.78 7.23
N ARG A 273 8.42 -4.74 7.58
CA ARG A 273 8.05 -5.93 8.34
C ARG A 273 7.50 -5.57 9.71
N ALA A 274 8.17 -4.65 10.43
CA ALA A 274 7.70 -4.18 11.73
C ALA A 274 6.32 -3.51 11.65
N ALA A 275 6.08 -2.69 10.62
CA ALA A 275 4.78 -2.07 10.37
C ALA A 275 3.71 -3.12 10.03
N ARG A 276 4.05 -4.10 9.20
CA ARG A 276 3.14 -5.17 8.80
C ARG A 276 2.71 -6.02 10.00
N VAL A 277 3.65 -6.43 10.87
CA VAL A 277 3.32 -7.12 12.13
C VAL A 277 2.30 -6.31 12.93
N ARG A 278 2.61 -5.05 13.25
CA ARG A 278 1.69 -4.20 14.03
C ARG A 278 0.30 -4.08 13.39
N ALA A 279 0.24 -3.90 12.07
CA ALA A 279 -1.03 -3.78 11.35
C ALA A 279 -1.87 -5.06 11.45
N PHE A 280 -1.26 -6.23 11.27
CA PHE A 280 -1.96 -7.52 11.36
C PHE A 280 -2.32 -7.93 12.80
N HIS A 281 -1.66 -7.36 13.80
CA HIS A 281 -2.03 -7.48 15.22
C HIS A 281 -3.09 -6.44 15.67
N GLY A 282 -3.73 -5.74 14.72
CA GLY A 282 -4.81 -4.80 15.04
C GLY A 282 -4.32 -3.43 15.52
N ARG A 283 -3.04 -3.10 15.34
CA ARG A 283 -2.45 -1.80 15.67
C ARG A 283 -1.99 -1.01 14.44
N PRO A 284 -2.88 -0.71 13.47
CA PRO A 284 -2.48 -0.05 12.23
C PRO A 284 -2.00 1.39 12.43
N ILE A 285 -2.47 2.10 13.46
CA ILE A 285 -2.00 3.46 13.78
C ILE A 285 -0.54 3.43 14.25
N ALA A 286 -0.17 2.45 15.10
CA ALA A 286 1.22 2.25 15.53
C ALA A 286 2.13 1.85 14.36
N ALA A 287 1.61 1.06 13.41
CA ALA A 287 2.31 0.75 12.17
C ALA A 287 2.63 2.02 11.36
N VAL A 288 1.64 2.90 11.19
CA VAL A 288 1.80 4.19 10.50
C VAL A 288 2.80 5.10 11.21
N ARG A 289 2.70 5.27 12.53
CA ARG A 289 3.64 6.08 13.33
C ARG A 289 5.09 5.61 13.15
N GLY A 290 5.31 4.30 13.19
CA GLY A 290 6.63 3.70 12.94
C GLY A 290 7.16 3.98 11.53
N LEU A 291 6.29 3.97 10.51
CA LEU A 291 6.69 4.33 9.14
C LEU A 291 6.94 5.84 8.97
N LEU A 292 6.18 6.70 9.65
CA LEU A 292 6.40 8.15 9.66
C LEU A 292 7.73 8.54 10.31
N ASP A 293 8.18 7.80 11.33
CA ASP A 293 9.49 8.03 11.95
C ASP A 293 10.66 7.88 10.97
N SER A 294 10.46 7.20 9.84
CA SER A 294 11.47 7.06 8.78
C SER A 294 11.55 8.27 7.84
N LEU A 295 10.60 9.22 7.91
CA LEU A 295 10.50 10.39 7.02
C LEU A 295 11.50 11.53 7.32
N ASN A 296 12.45 11.34 8.23
CA ASN A 296 13.30 12.43 8.73
C ASN A 296 14.04 13.22 7.62
N ASP A 297 14.31 12.61 6.45
CA ASP A 297 15.02 13.28 5.34
C ASP A 297 14.43 13.02 3.93
N VAL A 298 13.34 12.26 3.82
CA VAL A 298 12.79 11.82 2.52
C VAL A 298 11.28 12.06 2.49
N PRO A 299 10.71 12.60 1.39
CA PRO A 299 9.27 12.90 1.31
C PRO A 299 8.38 11.66 1.29
N VAL A 300 8.94 10.49 0.98
CA VAL A 300 8.23 9.21 0.90
C VAL A 300 8.92 8.20 1.82
N PRO A 301 8.18 7.45 2.66
CA PRO A 301 8.79 6.42 3.51
C PRO A 301 9.50 5.38 2.65
N ARG A 302 10.75 5.05 3.00
CA ARG A 302 11.60 4.15 2.19
C ARG A 302 10.94 2.79 1.99
N ALA A 303 10.36 2.25 3.07
CA ALA A 303 9.55 1.04 3.08
C ALA A 303 8.41 1.04 2.05
N CYS A 304 7.77 2.19 1.83
CA CYS A 304 6.64 2.30 0.90
C CYS A 304 7.06 2.38 -0.56
N ARG A 305 8.33 2.68 -0.86
CA ARG A 305 8.88 2.48 -2.21
C ARG A 305 9.13 1.00 -2.50
N LEU A 306 9.47 0.20 -1.49
CA LEU A 306 9.64 -1.24 -1.64
C LEU A 306 8.30 -1.94 -1.83
N ALA A 307 7.29 -1.61 -1.02
CA ALA A 307 5.97 -2.25 -1.08
C ALA A 307 4.82 -1.23 -1.06
N PRO A 308 4.57 -0.54 -2.19
CA PRO A 308 3.52 0.49 -2.27
C PRO A 308 2.14 -0.04 -1.88
N SER A 309 1.77 -1.23 -2.36
CA SER A 309 0.47 -1.83 -2.08
C SER A 309 0.29 -2.15 -0.60
N THR A 310 1.34 -2.64 0.07
CA THR A 310 1.26 -2.98 1.50
C THR A 310 1.13 -1.72 2.35
N CYS A 311 1.87 -0.67 2.02
CA CYS A 311 1.70 0.63 2.68
C CYS A 311 0.31 1.23 2.47
N LYS A 312 -0.27 1.09 1.27
CA LYS A 312 -1.66 1.48 0.97
C LYS A 312 -2.65 0.70 1.85
N SER A 313 -2.50 -0.61 1.98
CA SER A 313 -3.35 -1.42 2.85
C SER A 313 -3.22 -1.04 4.33
N ILE A 314 -2.00 -0.77 4.82
CA ILE A 314 -1.74 -0.30 6.19
C ILE A 314 -2.39 1.07 6.41
N ALA A 315 -2.24 2.01 5.48
CA ALA A 315 -2.86 3.33 5.56
C ALA A 315 -4.39 3.22 5.59
N LEU A 316 -5.00 2.38 4.75
CA LEU A 316 -6.45 2.20 4.75
C LEU A 316 -6.95 1.61 6.08
N ALA A 317 -6.25 0.63 6.63
CA ALA A 317 -6.58 0.09 7.95
C ALA A 317 -6.44 1.15 9.06
N ALA A 318 -5.39 1.97 9.02
CA ALA A 318 -5.17 3.04 9.99
C ALA A 318 -6.21 4.16 9.86
N LEU A 319 -6.58 4.54 8.63
CA LEU A 319 -7.62 5.54 8.37
C LEU A 319 -8.96 5.07 8.90
N ARG A 320 -9.26 3.77 8.84
CA ARG A 320 -10.50 3.22 9.41
C ARG A 320 -10.46 3.17 10.94
N ALA A 321 -9.29 2.96 11.53
CA ALA A 321 -9.11 2.82 12.98
C ALA A 321 -8.89 4.13 13.75
N ALA A 322 -8.42 5.20 13.09
CA ALA A 322 -8.10 6.46 13.77
C ALA A 322 -9.36 7.21 14.21
N HIS A 323 -9.43 7.60 15.48
CA HIS A 323 -10.57 8.33 16.04
C HIS A 323 -10.16 9.62 16.75
N GLU A 324 -8.99 9.64 17.37
CA GLU A 324 -8.47 10.83 18.06
C GLU A 324 -7.84 11.82 17.07
N GLU A 325 -7.82 13.12 17.40
CA GLU A 325 -7.34 14.16 16.49
C GLU A 325 -5.85 13.97 16.11
N ASP A 326 -5.00 13.59 17.07
CA ASP A 326 -3.58 13.33 16.86
C ASP A 326 -3.35 12.10 15.96
N GLU A 327 -4.13 11.04 16.16
CA GLU A 327 -4.11 9.84 15.31
C GLU A 327 -4.55 10.17 13.88
N ILE A 328 -5.63 10.94 13.72
CA ILE A 328 -6.12 11.37 12.42
C ILE A 328 -5.06 12.20 11.70
N GLN A 329 -4.41 13.12 12.40
CA GLN A 329 -3.33 13.94 11.82
C GLN A 329 -2.16 13.08 11.35
N ASP A 330 -1.68 12.14 12.18
CA ASP A 330 -0.60 11.21 11.80
C ASP A 330 -0.99 10.37 10.57
N VAL A 331 -2.19 9.80 10.56
CA VAL A 331 -2.59 8.91 9.46
C VAL A 331 -2.83 9.68 8.17
N LEU A 332 -3.43 10.87 8.21
CA LEU A 332 -3.56 11.74 7.04
C LEU A 332 -2.19 12.17 6.50
N LEU A 333 -1.25 12.48 7.39
CA LEU A 333 0.12 12.79 7.03
C LEU A 333 0.78 11.62 6.27
N PHE A 334 0.62 10.40 6.78
CA PHE A 334 1.16 9.21 6.13
C PHE A 334 0.50 8.96 4.78
N TYR A 335 -0.83 9.08 4.69
CA TYR A 335 -1.57 8.94 3.44
C TYR A 335 -1.05 9.91 2.36
N LEU A 336 -0.76 11.15 2.73
CA LEU A 336 -0.20 12.14 1.81
C LEU A 336 1.22 11.80 1.34
N ALA A 337 2.01 11.14 2.19
CA ALA A 337 3.35 10.68 1.88
C ALA A 337 3.39 9.37 1.06
N LEU A 338 2.24 8.71 0.82
CA LEU A 338 2.19 7.49 0.03
C LEU A 338 2.50 7.76 -1.45
N PRO A 339 3.36 6.92 -2.08
CA PRO A 339 3.55 6.95 -3.52
C PRO A 339 2.29 6.47 -4.22
N ASP A 340 1.99 7.09 -5.37
CA ASP A 340 0.90 6.68 -6.27
C ASP A 340 -0.45 6.49 -5.56
N ARG A 341 -0.74 7.28 -4.51
CA ARG A 341 -1.94 7.13 -3.66
C ARG A 341 -3.27 7.21 -4.41
N PHE A 342 -3.25 7.82 -5.59
CA PHE A 342 -4.41 7.95 -6.49
C PHE A 342 -4.47 6.88 -7.59
N GLU A 343 -3.52 5.95 -7.61
CA GLU A 343 -3.48 4.84 -8.57
C GLU A 343 -3.96 3.54 -7.92
N ALA A 344 -4.73 2.78 -8.70
CA ALA A 344 -5.24 1.47 -8.29
C ALA A 344 -4.09 0.50 -7.92
N PRO A 345 -4.30 -0.43 -6.97
CA PRO A 345 -5.53 -0.74 -6.25
C PRO A 345 -5.77 0.15 -5.01
N LEU A 346 -7.00 0.17 -4.50
CA LEU A 346 -7.46 0.90 -3.28
C LEU A 346 -7.52 2.43 -3.34
N ALA A 347 -7.18 3.07 -4.46
CA ALA A 347 -7.16 4.54 -4.56
C ALA A 347 -8.47 5.21 -4.09
N VAL A 348 -9.63 4.72 -4.54
CA VAL A 348 -10.94 5.27 -4.15
C VAL A 348 -11.22 5.04 -2.67
N GLU A 349 -11.04 3.81 -2.17
CA GLU A 349 -11.26 3.50 -0.74
C GLU A 349 -10.35 4.28 0.20
N LEU A 350 -9.09 4.50 -0.21
CA LEU A 350 -8.16 5.34 0.54
C LEU A 350 -8.59 6.80 0.57
N ALA A 351 -8.98 7.36 -0.58
CA ALA A 351 -9.43 8.74 -0.66
C ALA A 351 -10.74 8.95 0.12
N ASP A 352 -11.68 8.00 0.06
CA ASP A 352 -12.91 8.03 0.86
C ASP A 352 -12.61 8.02 2.36
N ALA A 353 -11.80 7.06 2.82
CA ALA A 353 -11.44 6.96 4.23
C ALA A 353 -10.65 8.19 4.71
N ALA A 354 -9.76 8.74 3.88
CA ALA A 354 -9.03 9.97 4.18
C ALA A 354 -9.95 11.19 4.20
N ALA A 355 -10.92 11.28 3.29
CA ALA A 355 -11.93 12.33 3.30
C ALA A 355 -12.79 12.28 4.56
N ASP A 356 -13.22 11.08 4.99
CA ASP A 356 -13.97 10.89 6.24
C ASP A 356 -13.19 11.40 7.46
N ARG A 357 -11.91 11.06 7.54
CA ARG A 357 -11.05 11.51 8.65
C ARG A 357 -10.74 13.00 8.60
N ALA A 358 -10.54 13.55 7.41
CA ALA A 358 -10.42 14.99 7.23
C ALA A 358 -11.70 15.73 7.69
N LEU A 359 -12.89 15.19 7.40
CA LEU A 359 -14.16 15.78 7.87
C LEU A 359 -14.29 15.73 9.39
N ALA A 360 -13.87 14.63 10.02
CA ALA A 360 -13.93 14.47 11.48
C ALA A 360 -13.15 15.56 12.25
N ILE A 361 -12.09 16.11 11.65
CA ILE A 361 -11.30 17.23 12.22
C ILE A 361 -11.64 18.60 11.61
N GLY A 362 -12.79 18.72 10.94
CA GLY A 362 -13.27 19.99 10.38
C GLY A 362 -12.60 20.45 9.08
N ALA A 363 -11.78 19.61 8.44
CA ALA A 363 -11.06 19.94 7.21
C ALA A 363 -11.89 19.66 5.94
N THR A 364 -13.12 20.19 5.88
CA THR A 364 -14.10 19.90 4.81
C THR A 364 -13.59 20.18 3.40
N GLY A 365 -12.94 21.32 3.18
CA GLY A 365 -12.38 21.65 1.85
C GLY A 365 -11.26 20.71 1.42
N PHE A 366 -10.46 20.20 2.38
CA PHE A 366 -9.44 19.21 2.12
C PHE A 366 -10.07 17.86 1.75
N ALA A 367 -11.08 17.41 2.49
CA ALA A 367 -11.85 16.21 2.17
C ALA A 367 -12.42 16.24 0.74
N ALA A 368 -13.01 17.37 0.32
CA ALA A 368 -13.50 17.57 -1.03
C ALA A 368 -12.40 17.40 -2.10
N ASN A 369 -11.21 17.95 -1.86
CA ASN A 369 -10.07 17.81 -2.77
C ASN A 369 -9.59 16.35 -2.88
N LEU A 370 -9.61 15.60 -1.78
CA LEU A 370 -9.24 14.18 -1.79
C LEU A 370 -10.19 13.36 -2.67
N LEU A 371 -11.50 13.56 -2.54
CA LEU A 371 -12.50 12.87 -3.35
C LEU A 371 -12.42 13.28 -4.83
N ALA A 372 -12.25 14.57 -5.12
CA ALA A 372 -12.12 15.06 -6.48
C ALA A 372 -10.90 14.45 -7.21
N ALA A 373 -9.79 14.23 -6.50
CA ALA A 373 -8.55 13.70 -7.07
C ALA A 373 -8.69 12.26 -7.61
N VAL A 374 -9.66 11.49 -7.12
CA VAL A 374 -9.86 10.08 -7.53
C VAL A 374 -11.07 9.86 -8.45
N SER A 375 -11.79 10.91 -8.86
CA SER A 375 -13.02 10.77 -9.65
C SER A 375 -12.85 9.99 -10.96
N SER A 376 -11.65 9.96 -11.55
CA SER A 376 -11.34 9.17 -12.75
C SER A 376 -11.20 7.68 -12.51
N GLN A 377 -11.00 7.26 -11.25
CA GLN A 377 -10.84 5.86 -10.83
C GLN A 377 -12.16 5.25 -10.29
N VAL A 378 -13.18 6.08 -10.06
CA VAL A 378 -14.48 5.64 -9.55
C VAL A 378 -15.22 4.86 -10.61
N ARG A 379 -15.84 3.75 -10.21
CA ARG A 379 -16.60 2.89 -11.12
C ARG A 379 -17.83 3.64 -11.65
N PRO A 380 -18.26 3.39 -12.90
CA PRO A 380 -19.42 4.08 -13.48
C PRO A 380 -20.69 3.99 -12.62
N GLU A 381 -20.91 2.85 -11.96
CA GLU A 381 -22.06 2.62 -11.07
C GLU A 381 -22.06 3.52 -9.82
N ASP A 382 -20.89 3.88 -9.31
CA ASP A 382 -20.74 4.68 -8.07
C ASP A 382 -20.47 6.17 -8.37
N LEU A 383 -20.18 6.51 -9.63
CA LEU A 383 -19.70 7.84 -10.02
C LEU A 383 -20.70 8.96 -9.68
N SER A 384 -22.01 8.70 -9.81
CA SER A 384 -23.04 9.68 -9.47
C SER A 384 -22.95 10.10 -8.01
N ASP A 385 -22.92 9.13 -7.10
CA ASP A 385 -22.93 9.40 -5.66
C ASP A 385 -21.61 10.03 -5.22
N HIS A 386 -20.49 9.59 -5.81
CA HIS A 386 -19.18 10.20 -5.59
C HIS A 386 -19.12 11.69 -5.97
N LEU A 387 -19.58 12.04 -7.18
CA LEU A 387 -19.55 13.42 -7.65
C LEU A 387 -20.52 14.29 -6.87
N LEU A 388 -21.70 13.77 -6.51
CA LEU A 388 -22.67 14.46 -5.69
C LEU A 388 -22.08 14.79 -4.30
N ARG A 389 -21.47 13.80 -3.65
CA ARG A 389 -20.78 13.96 -2.36
C ARG A 389 -19.67 14.99 -2.45
N THR A 390 -18.84 14.92 -3.49
CA THR A 390 -17.72 15.85 -3.70
C THR A 390 -18.21 17.30 -3.86
N ALA A 391 -19.25 17.53 -4.67
CA ALA A 391 -19.82 18.86 -4.84
C ALA A 391 -20.45 19.41 -3.55
N ALA A 392 -21.14 18.56 -2.78
CA ALA A 392 -21.71 18.93 -1.50
C ALA A 392 -20.64 19.38 -0.48
N LEU A 393 -19.52 18.66 -0.41
CA LEU A 393 -18.41 19.03 0.48
C LEU A 393 -17.76 20.36 0.07
N TYR A 394 -17.59 20.64 -1.23
CA TYR A 394 -17.11 21.95 -1.68
C TYR A 394 -18.06 23.09 -1.28
N ARG A 395 -19.37 22.90 -1.44
CA ARG A 395 -20.36 23.90 -0.98
C ARG A 395 -20.33 24.09 0.53
N GLN A 396 -20.23 23.01 1.30
CA GLN A 396 -20.11 23.09 2.76
C GLN A 396 -18.84 23.83 3.19
N ALA A 397 -17.75 23.71 2.43
CA ALA A 397 -16.52 24.47 2.63
C ALA A 397 -16.57 25.92 2.11
N GLY A 398 -17.70 26.35 1.52
CA GLY A 398 -17.86 27.70 0.94
C GLY A 398 -17.18 27.89 -0.42
N ASP A 399 -16.80 26.82 -1.11
CA ASP A 399 -16.16 26.85 -2.44
C ASP A 399 -17.18 26.52 -3.55
N ASP A 400 -18.11 27.45 -3.79
CA ASP A 400 -19.13 27.31 -4.84
C ASP A 400 -18.51 27.12 -6.24
N VAL A 401 -17.32 27.70 -6.48
CA VAL A 401 -16.64 27.63 -7.79
C VAL A 401 -16.22 26.19 -8.09
N ARG A 402 -15.54 25.52 -7.15
CA ARG A 402 -15.14 24.12 -7.36
C ARG A 402 -16.35 23.18 -7.36
N ALA A 403 -17.37 23.46 -6.53
CA ALA A 403 -18.62 22.71 -6.59
C ALA A 403 -19.25 22.76 -7.99
N ASP A 404 -19.32 23.94 -8.61
CA ASP A 404 -19.87 24.12 -9.96
C ASP A 404 -19.04 23.43 -11.04
N VAL A 405 -17.71 23.33 -10.86
CA VAL A 405 -16.83 22.53 -11.75
C VAL A 405 -17.19 21.05 -11.67
N VAL A 406 -17.37 20.51 -10.46
CA VAL A 406 -17.77 19.10 -10.27
C VAL A 406 -19.15 18.85 -10.86
N ILE A 407 -20.11 19.75 -10.65
CA ILE A 407 -21.46 19.66 -11.23
C ILE A 407 -21.42 19.68 -12.76
N ARG A 408 -20.57 20.51 -13.36
CA ARG A 408 -20.38 20.54 -14.82
C ARG A 408 -19.82 19.24 -15.34
N TYR A 409 -18.78 18.71 -14.68
CA TYR A 409 -18.22 17.41 -15.02
C TYR A 409 -19.27 16.28 -14.90
N ALA A 410 -20.12 16.33 -13.88
CA ALA A 410 -21.23 15.39 -13.71
C ALA A 410 -22.23 15.46 -14.88
N ARG A 411 -22.55 16.66 -15.39
CA ARG A 411 -23.43 16.83 -16.57
C ARG A 411 -22.86 16.20 -17.84
N GLU A 412 -21.54 16.17 -17.98
CA GLU A 412 -20.85 15.58 -19.13
C GLU A 412 -20.74 14.06 -19.03
N ARG A 413 -20.69 13.51 -17.81
CA ARG A 413 -20.41 12.07 -17.57
C ARG A 413 -21.61 11.24 -17.19
N LEU A 414 -22.64 11.83 -16.59
CA LEU A 414 -23.80 11.11 -16.08
C LEU A 414 -24.99 11.22 -17.04
N PRO A 415 -25.81 10.16 -17.16
CA PRO A 415 -27.05 10.24 -17.94
C PRO A 415 -28.04 11.26 -17.33
N PRO A 416 -28.83 11.99 -18.15
CA PRO A 416 -29.76 13.03 -17.69
C PRO A 416 -30.77 12.55 -16.62
N ARG A 417 -31.15 11.27 -16.67
CA ARG A 417 -32.00 10.61 -15.68
C ARG A 417 -31.43 10.74 -14.26
N LEU A 418 -30.13 10.50 -14.06
CA LEU A 418 -29.52 10.55 -12.72
C LEU A 418 -29.46 11.99 -12.19
N LEU A 419 -29.16 12.95 -13.07
CA LEU A 419 -29.11 14.37 -12.73
C LEU A 419 -30.48 14.95 -12.36
N SER A 420 -31.56 14.29 -12.77
CA SER A 420 -32.95 14.67 -12.42
C SER A 420 -33.38 14.20 -11.03
N ALA A 421 -32.59 13.34 -10.38
CA ALA A 421 -32.87 12.85 -9.03
C ALA A 421 -32.95 14.02 -8.01
N PRO A 422 -33.79 13.92 -6.97
CA PRO A 422 -33.98 15.01 -6.00
C PRO A 422 -32.67 15.53 -5.39
N ALA A 423 -31.72 14.63 -5.07
CA ALA A 423 -30.45 15.01 -4.48
C ALA A 423 -29.60 15.87 -5.43
N TRP A 424 -29.53 15.51 -6.72
CA TRP A 424 -28.86 16.31 -7.73
C TRP A 424 -29.56 17.63 -8.00
N ARG A 425 -30.90 17.69 -7.99
CA ARG A 425 -31.62 18.97 -8.12
C ARG A 425 -31.26 19.94 -6.99
N SER A 426 -31.17 19.45 -5.76
CA SER A 426 -30.70 20.24 -4.61
C SER A 426 -29.25 20.72 -4.80
N ALA A 427 -28.36 19.81 -5.22
CA ALA A 427 -26.95 20.15 -5.47
C ALA A 427 -26.74 21.07 -6.67
N ILE A 428 -27.63 21.09 -7.66
CA ILE A 428 -27.54 21.97 -8.84
C ILE A 428 -28.18 23.33 -8.57
N ALA A 429 -29.17 23.40 -7.66
CA ALA A 429 -29.85 24.64 -7.34
C ALA A 429 -28.81 25.71 -6.99
N PRO A 430 -28.94 26.93 -7.57
CA PRO A 430 -28.01 28.00 -7.30
C PRO A 430 -28.07 28.33 -5.81
N THR A 431 -26.92 28.35 -5.15
CA THR A 431 -26.82 28.82 -3.78
C THR A 431 -27.32 30.27 -3.78
N PRO A 432 -28.35 30.63 -2.98
CA PRO A 432 -28.88 31.99 -2.97
C PRO A 432 -27.72 32.91 -2.62
N LYS A 433 -27.29 33.73 -3.58
CA LYS A 433 -26.18 34.66 -3.40
C LYS A 433 -26.59 35.60 -2.27
N LYS A 434 -26.10 35.34 -1.06
CA LYS A 434 -26.19 36.30 0.03
C LYS A 434 -25.51 37.54 -0.54
N ARG A 435 -26.27 38.61 -0.80
CA ARG A 435 -25.75 39.90 -1.23
C ARG A 435 -24.84 40.39 -0.11
N VAL A 436 -23.60 39.93 -0.08
CA VAL A 436 -22.58 40.50 0.80
C VAL A 436 -22.38 41.90 0.25
N ALA A 437 -22.79 42.90 1.02
CA ALA A 437 -22.58 44.30 0.70
C ALA A 437 -21.11 44.47 0.32
N ARG A 438 -20.90 44.80 -0.96
CA ARG A 438 -19.58 44.82 -1.61
C ARG A 438 -18.64 45.64 -0.72
N PRO A 439 -17.65 45.03 -0.03
CA PRO A 439 -16.67 45.81 0.70
C PRO A 439 -15.97 46.70 -0.33
N ARG A 440 -15.86 48.00 -0.03
CA ARG A 440 -15.23 49.00 -0.90
C ARG A 440 -13.78 48.54 -1.14
N ARG A 441 -13.51 47.90 -2.28
CA ARG A 441 -12.20 47.33 -2.64
C ARG A 441 -11.19 48.46 -2.83
N THR A 442 -10.17 48.51 -1.99
CA THR A 442 -8.84 49.03 -2.35
C THR A 442 -8.17 48.04 -3.31
N PRO A 443 -7.46 48.49 -4.36
CA PRO A 443 -6.90 47.62 -5.39
C PRO A 443 -5.62 46.93 -4.90
N ALA A 444 -5.75 45.78 -4.23
CA ALA A 444 -4.63 44.87 -4.02
C ALA A 444 -4.48 43.98 -5.27
N LYS A 445 -3.27 43.96 -5.86
CA LYS A 445 -2.87 42.99 -6.89
C LYS A 445 -3.05 41.58 -6.33
N GLY A 446 -4.11 40.90 -6.75
CA GLY A 446 -4.35 39.51 -6.39
C GLY A 446 -3.31 38.58 -7.03
N PRO A 447 -2.80 37.58 -6.31
CA PRO A 447 -1.93 36.56 -6.89
C PRO A 447 -2.70 35.80 -7.99
N LYS A 448 -2.04 35.52 -9.11
CA LYS A 448 -2.58 34.67 -10.17
C LYS A 448 -2.76 33.26 -9.61
N ILE A 449 -4.00 32.79 -9.54
CA ILE A 449 -4.32 31.42 -9.15
C ILE A 449 -3.96 30.51 -10.33
N ASP A 450 -2.87 29.78 -10.20
CA ASP A 450 -2.48 28.72 -11.12
C ASP A 450 -3.31 27.46 -10.79
N VAL A 451 -4.12 26.98 -11.74
CA VAL A 451 -5.22 26.01 -11.53
C VAL A 451 -4.72 24.56 -11.48
N ASP A 452 -3.49 24.36 -11.01
CA ASP A 452 -2.92 23.02 -10.88
C ASP A 452 -3.34 22.46 -9.51
N ALA A 453 -4.54 21.89 -9.43
CA ALA A 453 -5.11 21.32 -8.21
C ALA A 453 -4.16 20.30 -7.54
N ALA A 454 -3.34 19.60 -8.35
CA ALA A 454 -2.27 18.74 -7.87
C ALA A 454 -1.18 19.54 -7.12
N LYS A 455 -0.72 20.68 -7.64
CA LYS A 455 0.27 21.54 -6.95
C LYS A 455 -0.31 22.16 -5.68
N THR A 456 -1.58 22.56 -5.68
CA THR A 456 -2.23 23.09 -4.47
C THR A 456 -2.39 22.00 -3.41
N ALA A 457 -2.78 20.78 -3.80
CA ALA A 457 -2.86 19.65 -2.87
C ALA A 457 -1.47 19.27 -2.32
N THR A 458 -0.42 19.32 -3.15
CA THR A 458 0.96 19.13 -2.70
C THR A 458 1.41 20.25 -1.75
N ALA A 459 1.13 21.51 -2.05
CA ALA A 459 1.50 22.62 -1.17
C ALA A 459 0.76 22.57 0.18
N ILE A 460 -0.51 22.15 0.20
CA ILE A 460 -1.27 21.91 1.43
C ILE A 460 -0.68 20.71 2.19
N ALA A 461 -0.35 19.63 1.48
CA ALA A 461 0.29 18.47 2.09
C ALA A 461 1.64 18.83 2.71
N ASP A 462 2.47 19.63 2.03
CA ASP A 462 3.75 20.11 2.52
C ASP A 462 3.58 21.01 3.74
N ALA A 463 2.59 21.93 3.72
CA ALA A 463 2.29 22.78 4.87
C ALA A 463 1.82 21.96 6.08
N LEU A 464 0.95 20.96 5.86
CA LEU A 464 0.54 20.02 6.91
C LEU A 464 1.72 19.17 7.41
N LEU A 465 2.63 18.77 6.52
CA LEU A 465 3.86 18.05 6.86
C LEU A 465 4.74 18.88 7.81
N VAL A 466 4.94 20.16 7.48
CA VAL A 466 5.72 21.10 8.28
C VAL A 466 5.06 21.32 9.65
N GLN A 467 3.75 21.52 9.68
CA GLN A 467 3.01 21.74 10.93
C GLN A 467 3.01 20.51 11.84
N ALA A 468 2.79 19.32 11.28
CA ALA A 468 2.84 18.06 12.02
C ALA A 468 4.24 17.80 12.59
N ARG A 469 5.30 18.05 11.80
CA ARG A 469 6.69 17.97 12.28
C ARG A 469 6.96 18.92 13.46
N ALA A 470 6.51 20.17 13.36
CA ALA A 470 6.68 21.16 14.42
C ALA A 470 6.00 20.72 15.74
N ARG A 471 4.75 20.24 15.66
CA ARG A 471 4.01 19.73 16.82
C ARG A 471 4.69 18.51 17.45
N ARG A 472 5.19 17.59 16.63
CA ARG A 472 5.88 16.38 17.11
C ARG A 472 7.19 16.71 17.81
N LEU A 473 7.94 17.71 17.31
CA LEU A 473 9.13 18.22 17.99
C LEU A 473 8.78 18.87 19.34
N GLN A 474 7.70 19.67 19.39
CA GLN A 474 7.22 20.25 20.65
C GLN A 474 6.80 19.18 21.66
N SER A 475 6.06 18.14 21.24
CA SER A 475 5.66 17.01 22.09
C SER A 475 6.87 16.22 22.62
N LYS A 476 7.90 16.01 21.79
CA LYS A 476 9.16 15.37 22.23
C LYS A 476 9.90 16.24 23.25
N GLN A 477 9.92 17.56 23.07
CA GLN A 477 10.54 18.49 24.02
C GLN A 477 9.79 18.52 25.35
N THR A 478 8.46 18.59 25.34
CA THR A 478 7.66 18.59 26.58
C THR A 478 7.79 17.27 27.33
N LYS A 479 7.81 16.13 26.64
CA LYS A 479 8.05 14.83 27.27
C LYS A 479 9.45 14.74 27.88
N ALA A 480 10.49 15.15 27.15
CA ALA A 480 11.85 15.17 27.66
C ALA A 480 12.01 16.07 28.89
N MET A 481 11.34 17.23 28.92
CA MET A 481 11.33 18.11 30.09
C MET A 481 10.60 17.48 31.29
N HIS A 482 9.55 16.70 31.06
CA HIS A 482 8.83 16.02 32.13
C HIS A 482 9.66 14.87 32.73
N ASP A 483 10.33 14.09 31.89
CA ASP A 483 11.17 12.96 32.31
C ASP A 483 12.39 13.42 33.14
N VAL A 484 12.99 14.58 32.81
CA VAL A 484 14.11 15.17 33.59
C VAL A 484 13.68 15.59 35.01
N ASN A 485 12.42 15.98 35.21
CA ASN A 485 11.90 16.38 36.52
C ASN A 485 11.50 15.19 37.41
N LEU A 486 11.43 13.97 36.86
CA LEU A 486 11.03 12.77 37.59
C LEU A 486 12.21 11.87 37.99
N THR A 487 13.43 12.17 37.59
CA THR A 487 14.63 11.53 38.16
C THR A 487 14.79 11.95 39.63
N PRO A 488 14.63 11.04 40.61
CA PRO A 488 14.88 11.35 42.01
C PRO A 488 16.32 11.81 42.17
N ARG A 489 16.55 12.92 42.89
CA ARG A 489 17.88 13.26 43.39
C ARG A 489 18.24 12.25 44.47
N ASP A 490 18.78 11.11 44.07
CA ASP A 490 19.51 10.23 44.99
C ASP A 490 20.81 10.96 45.37
N GLY A 491 20.84 11.53 46.57
CA GLY A 491 22.04 12.15 47.11
C GLY A 491 21.78 13.16 48.21
N ASP A 492 21.47 12.67 49.41
CA ASP A 492 21.98 13.31 50.63
C ASP A 492 22.26 12.23 51.69
N ASP A 493 23.33 11.47 51.45
CA ASP A 493 23.97 10.63 52.45
C ASP A 493 24.81 11.51 53.39
N GLY A 494 24.25 11.77 54.57
CA GLY A 494 24.94 11.59 55.85
C GLY A 494 26.30 12.26 56.03
N ALA A 495 26.27 13.52 56.47
CA ALA A 495 27.38 14.14 57.17
C ALA A 495 27.75 13.33 58.44
N LYS A 496 28.96 12.74 58.46
CA LYS A 496 29.61 12.25 59.68
C LYS A 496 30.12 13.43 60.50
N ALA A 497 29.68 13.51 61.76
CA ALA A 497 30.26 14.36 62.79
C ALA A 497 31.45 13.64 63.49
N PRO A 498 32.42 14.38 64.05
CA PRO A 498 33.72 13.86 64.51
C PRO A 498 33.66 12.94 65.73
#